data_AF-A0A836QFY6-F1
#
_entry.id   AF-A0A836QFY6-F1
#
_cell.length_a   1.000
_cell.length_b   1.000
_cell.length_c   1.000
_cell.angle_alpha   90.00
_cell.angle_beta   90.00
_cell.angle_gamma   90.00
#
_symmetry.space_group_name_H-M   'P 1'
#
loop_
_entity.id
_entity.type
_entity.pdbx_description
1 polymer ?
#
loop_
_entity_poly.entity_id
_entity_poly.type
_entity_poly.pdbx_seq_one_letter_code
_entity_poly.pdbx_strand_id
1 'polypeptide(L)'
;MAEQRKHDRKYMTNYLRVIDRNTEKLVGNLVDITTEGCMLISDDPIETGVDFELKLDLPEEIRGSRQITFDAHSRWCKSDVNPEFYDSGFRLSNISTNDIAIIESLIQDSFFRADDAAAALRRHVGAQRQTGEVFPTPRSV
;
A
#
# COMPACT_ATOMS: atom_id res chain seq x y z
N MET A 1 -11.71 -24.01 26.68
CA MET A 1 -12.35 -22.69 26.52
C MET A 1 -11.38 -21.83 25.74
N ALA A 2 -11.66 -21.58 24.46
CA ALA A 2 -10.85 -20.71 23.61
C ALA A 2 -11.74 -19.54 23.24
N GLU A 3 -11.41 -18.35 23.78
CA GLU A 3 -11.99 -17.08 23.39
C GLU A 3 -11.81 -16.91 21.89
N GLN A 4 -12.87 -17.27 21.15
CA GLN A 4 -13.02 -16.92 19.76
C GLN A 4 -13.13 -15.40 19.74
N ARG A 5 -11.99 -14.73 19.49
CA ARG A 5 -11.91 -13.32 19.19
C ARG A 5 -12.80 -13.06 17.97
N LYS A 6 -14.07 -12.74 18.23
CA LYS A 6 -14.99 -12.09 17.31
C LYS A 6 -14.51 -10.65 17.12
N HIS A 7 -13.42 -10.46 16.38
CA HIS A 7 -13.26 -9.19 15.70
C HIS A 7 -14.07 -9.30 14.41
N ASP A 8 -15.25 -8.69 14.50
CA ASP A 8 -16.08 -8.31 13.37
C ASP A 8 -15.16 -7.80 12.25
N ARG A 9 -15.08 -8.56 11.15
CA ARG A 9 -14.25 -8.25 9.99
C ARG A 9 -14.81 -6.99 9.32
N LYS A 10 -14.54 -5.83 9.90
CA LYS A 10 -14.55 -4.56 9.19
C LYS A 10 -13.36 -4.58 8.27
N TYR A 11 -13.56 -5.13 7.07
CA TYR A 11 -12.67 -4.95 5.94
C TYR A 11 -12.41 -3.45 5.81
N MET A 12 -11.23 -3.02 6.24
CA MET A 12 -10.79 -1.65 6.05
C MET A 12 -10.47 -1.53 4.55
N THR A 13 -11.51 -1.24 3.76
CA THR A 13 -11.48 -1.08 2.29
C THR A 13 -10.58 0.09 1.84
N ASN A 14 -9.99 0.83 2.78
CA ASN A 14 -9.19 2.02 2.52
C ASN A 14 -7.69 1.70 2.63
N TYR A 15 -7.15 1.05 1.60
CA TYR A 15 -5.72 1.03 1.38
C TYR A 15 -5.22 2.48 1.26
N LEU A 16 -4.19 2.83 2.04
CA LEU A 16 -3.59 4.16 1.92
C LEU A 16 -2.86 4.23 0.60
N ARG A 17 -3.26 5.19 -0.22
CA ARG A 17 -2.72 5.38 -1.56
C ARG A 17 -1.48 6.23 -1.46
N VAL A 18 -0.40 5.75 -2.07
CA VAL A 18 0.85 6.50 -2.18
C VAL A 18 0.98 7.03 -3.59
N ILE A 19 1.08 8.34 -3.70
CA ILE A 19 1.08 9.08 -4.95
C ILE A 19 2.42 9.79 -5.06
N ASP A 20 3.04 9.75 -6.22
CA ASP A 20 4.25 10.50 -6.50
C ASP A 20 3.89 11.98 -6.66
N ARG A 21 4.60 12.86 -5.96
CA ARG A 21 4.33 14.30 -5.94
C ARG A 21 4.79 15.01 -7.21
N ASN A 22 5.80 14.46 -7.90
CA ASN A 22 6.34 15.03 -9.13
C ASN A 22 5.43 14.76 -10.34
N THR A 23 4.85 13.58 -10.40
CA THR A 23 4.04 13.09 -11.53
C THR A 23 2.54 13.05 -11.23
N GLU A 24 2.16 13.17 -9.96
CA GLU A 24 0.79 13.00 -9.43
C GLU A 24 0.16 11.64 -9.77
N LYS A 25 1.00 10.63 -10.03
CA LYS A 25 0.56 9.27 -10.34
C LYS A 25 0.55 8.39 -9.10
N LEU A 26 -0.39 7.46 -9.06
CA LEU A 26 -0.41 6.42 -8.04
C LEU A 26 0.85 5.55 -8.19
N VAL A 27 1.69 5.52 -7.17
CA VAL A 27 2.89 4.68 -7.11
C VAL A 27 2.53 3.29 -6.63
N GLY A 28 1.66 3.21 -5.63
CA GLY A 28 1.24 1.94 -5.06
C GLY A 28 0.33 2.11 -3.85
N ASN A 29 -0.01 0.98 -3.26
CA ASN A 29 -0.76 0.92 -2.03
C ASN A 29 0.18 0.63 -0.87
N LEU A 30 0.01 1.35 0.24
CA LEU A 30 0.79 1.13 1.44
C LEU A 30 0.46 -0.24 2.05
N VAL A 31 1.49 -1.06 2.19
CA VAL A 31 1.44 -2.37 2.84
C VAL A 31 1.84 -2.26 4.31
N ASP A 32 2.88 -1.50 4.59
CA ASP A 32 3.41 -1.27 5.93
C ASP A 32 4.13 0.07 5.98
N ILE A 33 4.11 0.74 7.12
CA ILE A 33 4.83 1.99 7.35
C ILE A 33 5.45 2.02 8.74
N THR A 34 6.68 2.50 8.77
CA THR A 34 7.45 2.80 9.97
C THR A 34 8.06 4.18 9.82
N THR A 35 8.66 4.70 10.89
CA THR A 35 9.38 5.97 10.87
C THR A 35 10.68 5.91 10.05
N GLU A 36 11.19 4.71 9.77
CA GLU A 36 12.44 4.51 9.02
C GLU A 36 12.21 4.05 7.57
N GLY A 37 11.09 3.39 7.30
CA GLY A 37 10.81 2.76 6.01
C GLY A 37 9.35 2.39 5.81
N CYS A 38 8.97 2.13 4.57
CA CYS A 38 7.64 1.63 4.23
C CYS A 38 7.74 0.57 3.15
N MET A 39 6.71 -0.26 3.08
CA MET A 39 6.53 -1.23 2.03
C MET A 39 5.29 -0.85 1.22
N LEU A 40 5.44 -0.82 -0.09
CA LEU A 40 4.36 -0.56 -1.04
C LEU A 40 4.18 -1.78 -1.94
N ILE A 41 2.95 -1.99 -2.38
CA ILE A 41 2.63 -2.93 -3.45
C ILE A 41 2.06 -2.17 -4.64
N SER A 42 2.63 -2.48 -5.79
CA SER A 42 2.39 -1.80 -7.06
C SER A 42 2.08 -2.82 -8.15
N ASP A 43 1.29 -2.41 -9.14
CA ASP A 43 1.00 -3.23 -10.34
C ASP A 43 2.22 -3.20 -11.30
N ASP A 44 2.91 -2.06 -11.34
CA ASP A 44 4.12 -1.85 -12.12
C ASP A 44 5.40 -1.99 -11.27
N PRO A 45 6.51 -2.48 -11.88
CA PRO A 45 7.79 -2.53 -11.21
C PRO A 45 8.32 -1.12 -10.93
N ILE A 46 8.77 -0.89 -9.71
CA ILE A 46 9.38 0.38 -9.30
C ILE A 46 10.90 0.29 -9.44
N GLU A 47 11.49 1.33 -10.02
CA GLU A 47 12.94 1.44 -10.15
C GLU A 47 13.60 1.50 -8.76
N THR A 48 14.64 0.69 -8.55
CA THR A 48 15.39 0.62 -7.29
C THR A 48 16.61 1.52 -7.31
N GLY A 49 16.94 2.12 -6.17
CA GLY A 49 18.04 3.08 -6.06
C GLY A 49 17.67 4.51 -6.46
N VAL A 50 16.37 4.82 -6.56
CA VAL A 50 15.85 6.14 -6.92
C VAL A 50 15.15 6.76 -5.72
N ASP A 51 15.34 8.07 -5.56
CA ASP A 51 14.62 8.89 -4.59
C ASP A 51 13.31 9.39 -5.20
N PHE A 52 12.22 9.15 -4.48
CA PHE A 52 10.87 9.57 -4.86
C PHE A 52 10.34 10.56 -3.82
N GLU A 53 9.61 11.57 -4.28
CA GLU A 53 8.82 12.43 -3.39
C GLU A 53 7.40 11.87 -3.34
N LEU A 54 7.02 11.27 -2.23
CA LEU A 54 5.76 10.57 -2.10
C LEU A 54 4.80 11.35 -1.20
N LYS A 55 3.50 11.24 -1.51
CA LYS A 55 2.40 11.70 -0.67
C LYS A 55 1.46 10.53 -0.37
N LEU A 56 1.14 10.36 0.90
CA LEU A 56 0.20 9.38 1.41
C LEU A 56 -1.15 10.06 1.64
N ASP A 57 -2.20 9.58 0.99
CA ASP A 57 -3.55 10.09 1.21
C ASP A 57 -4.18 9.39 2.42
N LEU A 58 -4.65 10.19 3.38
CA LEU A 58 -5.29 9.69 4.60
C LEU A 58 -6.81 9.58 4.39
N PRO A 59 -7.45 8.52 4.90
CA PRO A 59 -8.91 8.34 4.79
C PRO A 59 -9.67 9.47 5.49
N GLU A 60 -9.10 10.00 6.57
CA GLU A 60 -9.64 11.05 7.40
C GLU A 60 -8.55 12.06 7.78
N GLU A 61 -8.97 13.22 8.27
CA GLU A 61 -8.06 14.25 8.74
C GLU A 61 -7.48 13.86 10.10
N ILE A 62 -6.19 13.55 10.14
CA ILE A 62 -5.47 13.20 11.36
C ILE A 62 -4.56 14.38 11.70
N ARG A 63 -4.73 14.96 12.91
CA ARG A 63 -3.98 16.14 13.37
C ARG A 63 -4.03 17.33 12.38
N GLY A 64 -5.19 17.56 11.75
CA GLY A 64 -5.38 18.66 10.79
C GLY A 64 -4.73 18.42 9.43
N SER A 65 -4.23 17.21 9.16
CA SER A 65 -3.63 16.82 7.89
C SER A 65 -4.41 15.66 7.28
N ARG A 66 -4.73 15.77 6.00
CA ARG A 66 -5.41 14.72 5.21
C ARG A 66 -4.47 14.01 4.25
N GLN A 67 -3.22 14.45 4.21
CA GLN A 67 -2.16 13.85 3.42
C GLN A 67 -0.84 14.03 4.16
N ILE A 68 0.07 13.07 4.01
CA ILE A 68 1.42 13.10 4.57
C ILE A 68 2.40 13.15 3.41
N THR A 69 3.35 14.08 3.41
CA THR A 69 4.38 14.17 2.36
C THR A 69 5.73 13.77 2.93
N PHE A 70 6.46 12.92 2.22
CA PHE A 70 7.78 12.44 2.63
C PHE A 70 8.62 12.02 1.42
N ASP A 71 9.93 12.08 1.58
CA ASP A 71 10.86 11.56 0.58
C ASP A 71 11.12 10.08 0.87
N ALA A 72 11.28 9.29 -0.17
CA ALA A 72 11.38 7.85 -0.06
C ALA A 72 12.40 7.29 -1.07
N HIS A 73 13.45 6.66 -0.56
CA HIS A 73 14.46 6.01 -1.39
C HIS A 73 14.10 4.55 -1.63
N SER A 74 13.88 4.16 -2.88
CA SER A 74 13.58 2.79 -3.27
C SER A 74 14.80 1.89 -3.04
N ARG A 75 14.65 0.86 -2.21
CA ARG A 75 15.76 -0.03 -1.80
C ARG A 75 15.76 -1.34 -2.55
N TRP A 76 14.59 -1.91 -2.77
CA TRP A 76 14.41 -3.19 -3.44
C TRP A 76 13.00 -3.25 -4.02
N CYS A 77 12.88 -3.97 -5.13
CA CYS A 77 11.62 -4.26 -5.80
C CYS A 77 11.65 -5.76 -6.12
N LYS A 78 10.62 -6.48 -5.71
CA LYS A 78 10.51 -7.93 -5.89
C LYS A 78 9.14 -8.26 -6.42
N SER A 79 9.09 -9.06 -7.47
CA SER A 79 7.83 -9.66 -7.93
C SER A 79 7.23 -10.51 -6.81
N ASP A 80 5.98 -10.24 -6.46
CA ASP A 80 5.22 -11.02 -5.49
C ASP A 80 4.97 -12.44 -6.05
N VAL A 81 4.34 -13.32 -5.27
CA VAL A 81 3.89 -14.65 -5.73
C VAL A 81 2.99 -14.53 -6.96
N ASN A 82 2.32 -13.39 -7.09
CA ASN A 82 1.58 -13.00 -8.29
C ASN A 82 2.49 -12.16 -9.20
N PRO A 83 2.75 -12.59 -10.45
CA PRO A 83 3.61 -11.86 -11.38
C PRO A 83 3.05 -10.49 -11.83
N GLU A 84 1.80 -10.18 -11.47
CA GLU A 84 1.16 -8.88 -11.71
C GLU A 84 1.38 -7.87 -10.57
N PHE A 85 2.02 -8.25 -9.46
CA PHE A 85 2.32 -7.33 -8.36
C PHE A 85 3.81 -7.32 -8.00
N TYR A 86 4.26 -6.15 -7.58
CA TYR A 86 5.62 -5.91 -7.13
C TYR A 86 5.60 -5.32 -5.73
N ASP A 87 6.21 -6.04 -4.78
CA ASP A 87 6.53 -5.51 -3.47
C ASP A 87 7.78 -4.64 -3.59
N SER A 88 7.65 -3.39 -3.18
CA SER A 88 8.74 -2.41 -3.22
C SER A 88 8.97 -1.85 -1.83
N GLY A 89 10.21 -1.96 -1.35
CA GLY A 89 10.62 -1.42 -0.06
C GLY A 89 11.29 -0.07 -0.20
N PHE A 90 10.84 0.90 0.59
CA PHE A 90 11.37 2.25 0.60
C PHE A 90 11.94 2.61 1.96
N ARG A 91 12.99 3.42 1.96
CA ARG A 91 13.48 4.10 3.15
C ARG A 91 12.92 5.51 3.16
N LEU A 92 12.18 5.89 4.19
CA LEU A 92 11.69 7.25 4.30
C LEU A 92 12.84 8.19 4.69
N SER A 93 12.75 9.43 4.23
CA SER A 93 13.66 10.52 4.51
C SER A 93 12.89 11.84 4.44
N ASN A 94 13.43 12.87 5.08
CA ASN A 94 12.86 14.23 5.00
C ASN A 94 11.37 14.34 5.41
N ILE A 95 10.97 13.60 6.46
CA ILE A 95 9.61 13.66 7.02
C ILE A 95 9.53 14.79 8.05
N SER A 96 8.46 15.58 8.04
CA SER A 96 8.23 16.60 9.07
C SER A 96 7.88 15.98 10.43
N THR A 97 8.19 16.67 11.54
CA THR A 97 7.85 16.19 12.89
C THR A 97 6.33 15.99 13.08
N ASN A 98 5.50 16.82 12.43
CA ASN A 98 4.05 16.65 12.47
C ASN A 98 3.61 15.36 11.76
N ASP A 99 4.19 15.10 10.59
CA ASP A 99 3.95 13.92 9.77
C ASP A 99 4.41 12.64 10.48
N ILE A 100 5.58 12.67 11.12
CA ILE A 100 6.06 11.57 11.98
C ILE A 100 5.05 11.29 13.08
N ALA A 101 4.54 12.31 13.77
CA ALA A 101 3.55 12.11 14.82
C ALA A 101 2.22 11.55 14.32
N ILE A 102 1.85 11.82 13.05
CA ILE A 102 0.70 11.19 12.40
C ILE A 102 1.01 9.72 12.10
N ILE A 103 2.18 9.42 11.53
CA ILE A 103 2.62 8.04 11.26
C ILE A 103 2.66 7.23 12.56
N GLU A 104 3.24 7.77 13.62
CA GLU A 104 3.24 7.13 14.94
C GLU A 104 1.81 6.91 15.46
N SER A 105 0.91 7.89 15.27
CA SER A 105 -0.50 7.73 15.62
C SER A 105 -1.17 6.62 14.83
N LEU A 106 -0.87 6.49 13.54
CA LEU A 106 -1.37 5.41 12.68
C LEU A 106 -0.85 4.04 13.14
N ILE A 107 0.41 3.96 13.56
CA ILE A 107 1.03 2.71 14.06
C ILE A 107 0.45 2.31 15.43
N GLN A 108 0.25 3.28 16.32
CA GLN A 108 -0.33 3.05 17.65
C GLN A 108 -1.81 2.69 17.58
N ASP A 109 -2.54 3.29 16.62
CA ASP A 109 -3.93 2.97 16.39
C ASP A 109 -4.04 1.55 15.81
N SER A 110 -4.29 0.59 16.71
CA SER A 110 -4.34 -0.85 16.42
C SER A 110 -5.42 -1.24 15.40
N PHE A 111 -6.19 -0.26 14.90
CA PHE A 111 -7.14 -0.39 13.81
C PHE A 111 -6.44 -0.52 12.46
N PHE A 112 -5.24 0.05 12.29
CA PHE A 112 -4.43 -0.04 11.08
C PHE A 112 -3.44 -1.23 11.16
N ARG A 113 -3.93 -2.43 11.46
CA ARG A 113 -3.07 -3.61 11.42
C ARG A 113 -2.82 -4.01 9.97
N ALA A 114 -1.84 -3.36 9.35
CA ALA A 114 -1.46 -3.44 7.94
C ALA A 114 -1.11 -4.89 7.49
N ASP A 115 -0.76 -5.76 8.45
CA ASP A 115 -0.61 -7.21 8.32
C ASP A 115 -1.83 -7.91 7.69
N ASP A 116 -3.06 -7.51 8.04
CA ASP A 116 -4.28 -8.09 7.46
C ASP A 116 -4.62 -7.47 6.09
N ALA A 117 -4.29 -6.18 5.91
CA ALA A 117 -4.54 -5.43 4.68
C ALA A 117 -3.68 -5.96 3.52
N ALA A 118 -2.40 -6.26 3.74
CA ALA A 118 -1.52 -6.81 2.71
C ALA A 118 -2.06 -8.13 2.14
N ALA A 119 -2.46 -9.04 3.05
CA ALA A 119 -3.04 -10.33 2.67
C ALA A 119 -4.43 -10.14 2.03
N ALA A 120 -5.23 -9.20 2.52
CA ALA A 120 -6.54 -8.88 1.96
C ALA A 120 -6.44 -8.25 0.56
N LEU A 121 -5.45 -7.39 0.29
CA LEU A 121 -5.21 -6.77 -1.01
C LEU A 121 -4.81 -7.83 -2.03
N ARG A 122 -3.82 -8.67 -1.67
CA ARG A 122 -3.41 -9.83 -2.46
C ARG A 122 -4.60 -10.74 -2.78
N ARG A 123 -5.50 -10.97 -1.82
CA ARG A 123 -6.72 -11.77 -2.02
C ARG A 123 -7.79 -11.07 -2.87
N HIS A 124 -8.03 -9.78 -2.63
CA HIS A 124 -9.09 -9.03 -3.31
C HIS A 124 -8.73 -8.80 -4.78
N VAL A 125 -7.51 -8.38 -5.07
CA VAL A 125 -7.07 -8.14 -6.45
C VAL A 125 -6.91 -9.47 -7.20
N GLY A 126 -6.40 -10.51 -6.56
CA GLY A 126 -6.37 -11.87 -7.13
C GLY A 126 -7.76 -12.47 -7.40
N ALA A 127 -8.78 -12.11 -6.60
CA ALA A 127 -10.16 -12.57 -6.80
C ALA A 127 -10.90 -11.83 -7.92
N GLN A 128 -10.61 -10.55 -8.14
CA GLN A 128 -11.23 -9.75 -9.22
C GLN A 128 -10.77 -10.19 -10.63
N ARG A 129 -9.71 -10.99 -10.76
CA ARG A 129 -9.17 -11.46 -12.05
C ARG A 129 -9.61 -12.87 -12.46
N GLN A 130 -10.29 -13.64 -11.60
CA GLN A 130 -10.87 -14.96 -11.97
C GLN A 130 -12.16 -14.88 -12.80
N THR A 131 -12.71 -13.68 -13.02
CA THR A 131 -13.76 -13.42 -14.02
C THR A 131 -13.16 -12.77 -15.27
N GLY A 132 -11.98 -13.23 -15.69
CA GLY A 132 -11.48 -13.03 -17.05
C GLY A 132 -12.07 -14.11 -17.94
N GLU A 133 -13.28 -13.85 -18.45
CA GLU A 133 -13.95 -14.63 -19.48
C GLU A 133 -12.95 -15.07 -20.56
N VAL A 134 -12.79 -16.37 -20.73
CA VAL A 134 -12.00 -16.98 -21.80
C VAL A 134 -12.74 -16.67 -23.11
N PHE A 135 -12.34 -15.60 -23.79
CA PHE A 135 -12.86 -15.31 -25.13
C PHE A 135 -12.55 -16.51 -26.05
N PRO A 136 -13.57 -17.17 -26.65
CA PRO A 136 -13.30 -18.19 -27.64
C PRO A 136 -12.69 -17.52 -28.86
N THR A 137 -11.48 -17.94 -29.23
CA THR A 137 -10.86 -17.56 -30.51
C THR A 137 -11.82 -17.93 -31.66
N PRO A 138 -12.22 -17.00 -32.55
CA PRO A 138 -12.89 -17.39 -33.77
C PRO A 138 -11.87 -18.06 -34.68
N ARG A 139 -11.87 -19.39 -34.69
CA ARG A 139 -11.18 -20.17 -35.71
C ARG A 139 -11.94 -19.96 -37.01
N SER A 140 -11.42 -19.07 -37.85
CA SER A 140 -11.81 -18.99 -39.26
C SER A 140 -11.42 -20.31 -39.94
N VAL A 141 -12.41 -21.08 -40.40
CA VAL A 141 -12.39 -21.86 -41.65
C VAL A 141 -13.81 -21.92 -42.23
#